data_AF-A0A2G7FIQ8-F1
#
_entry.id   AF-A0A2G7FIQ8-F1
#
_cell.length_a   1.000
_cell.length_b   1.000
_cell.length_c   1.000
_cell.angle_alpha   90.00
_cell.angle_beta   90.00
_cell.angle_gamma   90.00
#
_symmetry.space_group_name_H-M   'P 1'
#
loop_
_entity.id
_entity.type
_entity.pdbx_description
1 polymer ?
#
loop_
_entity_poly.entity_id
_entity_poly.type
_entity_poly.pdbx_seq_one_letter_code
_entity_poly.pdbx_strand_id
1 'polypeptide(L)'
;MRTLSTNEDLQRKIRFLIQRQHDHERQWWAGREALVRKQKARVEKKKELDAVLRSVGAPVDEKEISTAEEDRAELTNYDLKVYKASKQMADAMTGELRTLQIPFFSIKQSLVLDSTGSAHLPGIGRDELAVLRRRMLELLQDFCKE
;
A
#
# COMPACT_ATOMS: atom_id res chain seq x y z
N MET A 1 18.51 -23.77 -5.11
CA MET A 1 17.06 -23.53 -4.95
C MET A 1 16.17 -24.34 -5.91
N ARG A 2 16.57 -25.54 -6.38
CA ARG A 2 15.70 -26.41 -7.22
C ARG A 2 14.47 -26.97 -6.49
N THR A 3 14.47 -26.92 -5.16
CA THR A 3 13.37 -27.40 -4.30
C THR A 3 12.20 -26.42 -4.22
N LEU A 4 12.41 -25.13 -4.49
CA LEU A 4 11.33 -24.14 -4.52
C LEU A 4 10.57 -24.20 -5.85
N SER A 5 11.27 -24.43 -6.96
CA SER A 5 10.65 -24.61 -8.29
C SER A 5 9.84 -25.91 -8.41
N THR A 6 10.10 -26.89 -7.55
CA THR A 6 9.38 -28.17 -7.52
C THR A 6 8.24 -28.20 -6.49
N ASN A 7 8.12 -27.18 -5.64
CA ASN A 7 7.07 -27.10 -4.64
C ASN A 7 5.91 -26.23 -5.13
N GLU A 8 4.98 -26.85 -5.87
CA GLU A 8 3.80 -26.16 -6.42
C GLU A 8 2.92 -25.50 -5.36
N ASP A 9 2.82 -26.09 -4.17
CA ASP A 9 2.01 -25.55 -3.08
C ASP A 9 2.62 -24.24 -2.56
N LEU A 10 3.94 -24.19 -2.42
CA LEU A 10 4.64 -22.97 -2.04
C LEU A 10 4.46 -21.89 -3.10
N GLN A 11 4.64 -22.22 -4.38
CA GLN A 11 4.44 -21.28 -5.47
C GLN A 11 2.99 -20.75 -5.50
N ARG A 12 1.99 -21.62 -5.33
CA ARG A 12 0.58 -21.22 -5.26
C ARG A 12 0.34 -20.22 -4.12
N LYS A 13 0.95 -20.45 -2.94
CA LYS A 13 0.85 -19.51 -1.81
C LYS A 13 1.53 -18.18 -2.11
N ILE A 14 2.73 -18.18 -2.71
CA ILE A 14 3.41 -16.93 -3.09
C ILE A 14 2.62 -16.16 -4.15
N ARG A 15 2.11 -16.82 -5.19
CA ARG A 15 1.21 -16.20 -6.19
C ARG A 15 -0.03 -15.60 -5.54
N PHE A 16 -0.63 -16.30 -4.56
CA PHE A 16 -1.76 -15.77 -3.80
C PHE A 16 -1.39 -14.51 -3.01
N LEU A 17 -0.22 -14.46 -2.37
CA LEU A 17 0.25 -13.26 -1.66
C LEU A 17 0.46 -12.08 -2.63
N ILE A 18 1.07 -12.32 -3.79
CA ILE A 18 1.27 -11.30 -4.84
C ILE A 18 -0.08 -10.78 -5.35
N GLN A 19 -1.01 -11.67 -5.66
CA GLN A 19 -2.35 -11.30 -6.12
C GLN A 19 -3.08 -10.45 -5.08
N ARG A 20 -3.05 -10.86 -3.81
CA ARG A 20 -3.65 -10.12 -2.70
C ARG A 20 -3.04 -8.73 -2.53
N GLN A 21 -1.72 -8.58 -2.72
CA GLN A 21 -1.06 -7.28 -2.72
C GLN A 21 -1.67 -6.37 -3.80
N HIS A 22 -1.71 -6.87 -5.03
CA HIS A 22 -2.25 -6.10 -6.16
C HIS A 22 -3.74 -5.77 -6.00
N ASP A 23 -4.52 -6.67 -5.39
CA ASP A 23 -5.94 -6.40 -5.09
C ASP A 23 -6.10 -5.23 -4.11
N HIS A 24 -5.29 -5.19 -3.04
CA HIS A 24 -5.30 -4.05 -2.12
C HIS A 24 -4.86 -2.75 -2.79
N GLU A 25 -3.79 -2.79 -3.60
CA GLU A 25 -3.31 -1.61 -4.36
C GLU A 25 -4.38 -1.09 -5.32
N ARG A 26 -5.04 -1.97 -6.08
CA ARG A 26 -6.16 -1.62 -6.96
C ARG A 26 -7.33 -1.03 -6.19
N GLN A 27 -7.69 -1.59 -5.04
CA GLN A 27 -8.77 -1.08 -4.19
C GLN A 27 -8.45 0.32 -3.67
N TRP A 28 -7.21 0.55 -3.19
CA TRP A 28 -6.80 1.87 -2.70
C TRP A 28 -6.79 2.90 -3.81
N TRP A 29 -6.30 2.53 -5.00
CA TRP A 29 -6.33 3.39 -6.18
C TRP A 29 -7.77 3.74 -6.58
N ALA A 30 -8.64 2.74 -6.73
CA ALA A 30 -10.04 2.94 -7.09
C ALA A 30 -10.77 3.82 -6.07
N GLY A 31 -10.50 3.63 -4.78
CA GLY A 31 -11.06 4.47 -3.71
C GLY A 31 -10.57 5.92 -3.80
N ARG A 32 -9.30 6.15 -4.13
CA ARG A 32 -8.76 7.50 -4.35
C ARG A 32 -9.39 8.17 -5.57
N GLU A 33 -9.53 7.46 -6.68
CA GLU A 33 -10.21 8.00 -7.86
C GLU A 33 -11.68 8.30 -7.60
N ALA A 34 -12.37 7.43 -6.86
CA ALA A 34 -13.76 7.66 -6.46
C ALA A 34 -13.88 8.92 -5.59
N LEU A 35 -12.92 9.19 -4.72
CA LEU A 35 -12.86 10.40 -3.92
C LEU A 35 -12.73 11.65 -4.80
N VAL A 36 -11.80 11.64 -5.76
CA VAL A 36 -11.62 12.75 -6.72
C VAL A 36 -12.87 12.96 -7.58
N ARG A 37 -13.53 11.87 -8.05
CA ARG A 37 -14.80 11.99 -8.79
C ARG A 37 -15.90 12.61 -7.93
N LYS A 38 -15.98 12.26 -6.65
CA LYS A 38 -16.94 12.85 -5.71
C LYS A 38 -16.68 14.34 -5.52
N GLN A 39 -15.43 14.76 -5.34
CA GLN A 39 -15.06 16.18 -5.22
C GLN A 39 -15.48 16.98 -6.46
N LYS A 40 -15.16 16.49 -7.66
CA LYS A 40 -15.61 17.12 -8.92
C LYS A 40 -17.13 17.18 -9.03
N ALA A 41 -17.83 16.11 -8.68
CA ALA A 41 -19.29 16.07 -8.72
C ALA A 41 -19.95 17.02 -7.71
N ARG A 42 -19.33 17.32 -6.56
CA ARG A 42 -19.82 18.35 -5.61
C ARG A 42 -19.79 19.73 -6.26
N VAL A 43 -18.71 20.07 -6.97
CA VAL A 43 -18.55 21.35 -7.67
C VAL A 43 -19.58 21.52 -8.79
N GLU A 44 -19.73 20.51 -9.65
CA GLU A 44 -20.70 20.59 -10.77
C GLU A 44 -22.14 20.67 -10.26
N LYS A 45 -22.51 19.89 -9.24
CA LYS A 45 -23.85 19.96 -8.63
C LYS A 45 -24.15 21.33 -8.03
N LYS A 46 -23.16 21.98 -7.40
CA LYS A 46 -23.33 23.36 -6.92
C LYS A 46 -23.65 24.29 -8.08
N LYS A 47 -22.85 24.22 -9.15
CA LYS A 47 -23.02 25.06 -10.33
C LYS A 47 -24.40 24.88 -10.99
N GLU A 48 -24.88 23.64 -11.08
CA GLU A 48 -26.23 23.33 -11.56
C GLU A 48 -27.32 23.91 -10.65
N LEU A 49 -27.19 23.74 -9.33
CA LEU A 49 -28.12 24.30 -8.35
C LEU A 49 -28.17 25.83 -8.42
N ASP A 50 -27.00 26.48 -8.48
CA ASP A 50 -26.87 27.93 -8.58
C ASP A 50 -27.49 28.47 -9.87
N ALA A 51 -27.36 27.74 -10.98
CA ALA A 51 -28.01 28.08 -12.25
C ALA A 51 -29.54 28.00 -12.16
N VAL A 52 -30.06 26.95 -11.50
CA VAL A 52 -31.51 26.79 -11.28
C VAL A 52 -32.04 27.91 -10.37
N LEU A 53 -31.38 28.20 -9.24
CA LEU A 53 -31.78 29.28 -8.34
C LEU A 53 -31.81 30.64 -9.04
N ARG A 54 -30.78 30.93 -9.86
CA ARG A 54 -30.72 32.15 -10.67
C ARG A 54 -31.86 32.23 -11.69
N SER A 55 -32.24 31.11 -12.31
CA SER A 55 -33.35 31.08 -13.28
C SER A 55 -34.73 31.34 -12.66
N VAL A 56 -34.90 30.98 -11.38
CA VAL A 56 -36.15 31.19 -10.62
C VAL A 56 -36.16 32.54 -9.89
N GLY A 57 -35.07 33.33 -9.98
CA GLY A 57 -34.95 34.63 -9.31
C GLY A 57 -34.69 34.53 -7.80
N ALA A 58 -34.30 33.35 -7.32
CA ALA A 58 -33.91 33.15 -5.93
C ALA A 58 -32.46 33.62 -5.71
N PRO A 59 -32.14 34.20 -4.53
CA PRO A 59 -30.77 34.56 -4.20
C PRO A 59 -29.89 33.29 -4.09
N VAL A 60 -28.69 33.36 -4.67
CA VAL A 60 -27.69 32.27 -4.66
C VAL A 60 -26.82 32.43 -3.41
N ASP A 61 -26.56 31.32 -2.71
CA ASP A 61 -25.69 31.33 -1.53
C ASP A 61 -24.21 31.31 -1.97
N GLU A 62 -23.47 32.39 -1.69
CA GLU A 62 -22.08 32.55 -2.14
C GLU A 62 -21.07 31.67 -1.40
N LYS A 63 -21.47 31.02 -0.30
CA LYS A 63 -20.58 30.18 0.51
C LYS A 63 -20.04 29.00 -0.29
N GLU A 64 -18.72 28.88 -0.42
CA GLU A 64 -18.08 27.69 -1.01
C GLU A 64 -18.46 26.43 -0.23
N ILE A 65 -18.88 25.37 -0.95
CA ILE A 65 -19.36 24.11 -0.35
C ILE A 65 -18.20 23.14 -0.09
N SER A 66 -17.07 23.34 -0.78
CA SER A 66 -15.81 22.63 -0.58
C SER A 66 -14.72 23.57 -1.06
N THR A 67 -13.86 24.02 -0.15
CA THR A 67 -12.67 24.79 -0.53
C THR A 67 -11.64 23.84 -1.14
N ALA A 68 -10.79 24.35 -2.02
CA ALA A 68 -9.68 23.55 -2.55
C ALA A 68 -8.74 23.01 -1.45
N GLU A 69 -8.73 23.66 -0.28
CA GLU A 69 -7.98 23.25 0.91
C GLU A 69 -8.63 22.03 1.59
N GLU A 70 -9.95 22.01 1.72
CA GLU A 70 -10.69 20.86 2.26
C GLU A 70 -10.56 19.63 1.38
N ASP A 71 -10.64 19.78 0.06
CA ASP A 71 -10.45 18.67 -0.89
C ASP A 71 -9.04 18.08 -0.80
N ARG A 72 -8.02 18.93 -0.62
CA ARG A 72 -6.63 18.52 -0.40
C ARG A 72 -6.47 17.81 0.95
N ALA A 73 -7.09 18.31 2.00
CA ALA A 73 -7.06 17.68 3.31
C ALA A 73 -7.75 16.31 3.30
N GLU A 74 -8.88 16.18 2.59
CA GLU A 74 -9.61 14.91 2.41
C GLU A 74 -8.73 13.87 1.70
N LEU A 75 -8.03 14.25 0.61
CA LEU A 75 -7.07 13.40 -0.08
C LEU A 75 -5.89 13.02 0.80
N THR A 76 -5.31 13.99 1.53
CA THR A 76 -4.18 13.74 2.44
C THR A 76 -4.55 12.75 3.53
N ASN A 77 -5.75 12.89 4.10
CA ASN A 77 -6.27 11.97 5.10
C ASN A 77 -6.51 10.57 4.53
N TYR A 78 -6.97 10.48 3.29
CA TYR A 78 -7.11 9.20 2.59
C TYR A 78 -5.75 8.54 2.34
N ASP A 79 -4.78 9.28 1.82
CA ASP A 79 -3.43 8.79 1.54
C ASP A 79 -2.72 8.34 2.83
N LEU A 80 -2.95 9.02 3.96
CA LEU A 80 -2.48 8.58 5.29
C LEU A 80 -3.09 7.23 5.71
N LYS A 81 -4.39 7.01 5.43
CA LYS A 81 -5.06 5.73 5.72
C LYS A 81 -4.48 4.62 4.85
N VAL A 82 -4.27 4.88 3.55
CA VAL A 82 -3.63 3.94 2.63
C VAL A 82 -2.22 3.60 3.09
N TYR A 83 -1.43 4.58 3.52
CA TYR A 83 -0.09 4.34 4.05
C TYR A 83 -0.09 3.42 5.28
N LYS A 84 -0.99 3.66 6.24
CA LYS A 84 -1.14 2.80 7.43
C LYS A 84 -1.57 1.38 7.04
N ALA A 85 -2.52 1.25 6.13
CA ALA A 85 -2.99 -0.05 5.63
C ALA A 85 -1.90 -0.80 4.86
N SER A 86 -1.10 -0.10 4.06
CA SER A 86 0.04 -0.66 3.32
C SER A 86 1.12 -1.21 4.26
N LYS A 87 1.43 -0.50 5.35
CA LYS A 87 2.33 -1.03 6.39
C LYS A 87 1.80 -2.30 7.02
N GLN A 88 0.53 -2.30 7.44
CA GLN A 88 -0.10 -3.49 8.02
C GLN A 88 -0.12 -4.68 7.06
N MET A 89 -0.39 -4.43 5.78
CA MET A 89 -0.31 -5.45 4.72
C MET A 89 1.10 -6.02 4.59
N ALA A 90 2.13 -5.15 4.56
CA ALA A 90 3.52 -5.57 4.46
C ALA A 90 3.97 -6.41 5.67
N ASP A 91 3.54 -6.03 6.88
CA ASP A 91 3.81 -6.78 8.10
C ASP A 91 3.14 -8.17 8.08
N ALA A 92 1.88 -8.24 7.63
CA ALA A 92 1.16 -9.50 7.47
C ALA A 92 1.84 -10.42 6.44
N MET A 93 2.20 -9.90 5.27
CA MET A 93 2.92 -10.65 4.24
C MET A 93 4.30 -11.12 4.73
N THR A 94 5.01 -10.30 5.50
CA THR A 94 6.27 -10.68 6.15
C THR A 94 6.06 -11.86 7.10
N GLY A 95 4.94 -11.90 7.83
CA GLY A 95 4.56 -13.02 8.70
C GLY A 95 4.25 -14.30 7.93
N GLU A 96 3.56 -14.21 6.80
CA GLU A 96 3.30 -15.34 5.91
C GLU A 96 4.60 -15.91 5.32
N LEU A 97 5.49 -15.05 4.81
CA LEU A 97 6.81 -15.47 4.30
C LEU A 97 7.66 -16.14 5.37
N ARG A 98 7.57 -15.68 6.62
CA ARG A 98 8.21 -16.33 7.77
C ARG A 98 7.61 -17.70 8.06
N THR A 99 6.29 -17.84 8.02
CA THR A 99 5.61 -19.13 8.22
C THR A 99 6.01 -20.14 7.15
N LEU A 100 6.18 -19.68 5.91
CA LEU A 100 6.70 -20.46 4.78
C LEU A 100 8.21 -20.75 4.86
N GLN A 101 8.88 -20.33 5.94
CA GLN A 101 10.31 -20.50 6.16
C GLN A 101 11.17 -19.90 5.03
N ILE A 102 10.67 -18.83 4.38
CA ILE A 102 11.45 -18.13 3.35
C ILE A 102 12.71 -17.53 4.01
N PRO A 103 13.90 -17.73 3.42
CA PRO A 103 15.14 -17.19 3.95
C PRO A 103 15.08 -15.68 4.14
N PHE A 104 15.82 -15.14 5.12
CA PHE A 104 15.87 -13.71 5.50
C PHE A 104 14.58 -13.12 6.12
N PHE A 105 13.41 -13.71 5.89
CA PHE A 105 12.15 -13.35 6.57
C PHE A 105 11.99 -14.06 7.93
N SER A 106 12.71 -15.17 8.11
CA SER A 106 12.69 -16.02 9.30
C SER A 106 13.83 -15.75 10.30
N ILE A 107 14.68 -14.75 10.01
CA ILE A 107 15.79 -14.38 10.90
C ILE A 107 15.24 -13.74 12.19
N LYS A 108 15.71 -14.24 13.33
CA LYS A 108 15.38 -13.71 14.66
C LYS A 108 15.91 -12.28 14.79
N GLN A 109 15.10 -11.38 15.34
CA GLN A 109 15.51 -9.98 15.52
C GLN A 109 16.73 -9.82 16.42
N SER A 110 16.98 -10.76 17.34
CA SER A 110 18.18 -10.79 18.18
C SER A 110 19.50 -10.95 17.40
N LEU A 111 19.44 -11.34 16.12
CA LEU A 111 20.60 -11.53 15.24
C LEU A 111 20.79 -10.35 14.27
N VAL A 112 19.92 -9.34 14.36
CA VAL A 112 19.97 -8.15 13.51
C VAL A 112 20.68 -7.05 14.29
N LEU A 113 21.83 -6.61 13.77
CA LEU A 113 22.60 -5.54 14.37
C LEU A 113 22.07 -4.20 13.85
N ASP A 114 21.74 -3.30 14.78
CA ASP A 114 21.59 -1.88 14.44
C ASP A 114 22.99 -1.34 14.14
N SER A 115 23.12 -0.57 13.05
CA SER A 115 24.34 -0.22 12.32
C SER A 115 25.46 0.49 13.12
N THR A 116 25.38 0.54 14.45
CA THR A 116 26.34 1.17 15.38
C THR A 116 26.97 0.21 16.40
N GLY A 117 26.62 -1.08 16.40
CA GLY A 117 27.09 -2.04 17.41
C GLY A 117 28.30 -2.88 16.98
N SER A 118 29.48 -2.50 17.50
CA SER A 118 30.73 -3.27 17.69
C SER A 118 31.03 -4.46 16.74
N ALA A 119 32.17 -4.37 16.04
CA ALA A 119 32.71 -5.30 15.04
C ALA A 119 33.00 -6.76 15.51
N HIS A 120 32.43 -7.21 16.63
CA HIS A 120 32.73 -8.49 17.27
C HIS A 120 31.52 -9.40 17.55
N LEU A 121 30.31 -9.05 17.11
CA LEU A 121 29.14 -9.95 17.21
C LEU A 121 28.78 -10.55 15.83
N PRO A 122 28.60 -11.88 15.73
CA PRO A 122 28.10 -12.50 14.51
C PRO A 122 26.62 -12.11 14.31
N GLY A 123 26.36 -11.14 13.43
CA GLY A 123 25.03 -10.66 13.12
C GLY A 123 24.98 -9.95 11.78
N ILE A 124 23.78 -9.88 11.19
CA ILE A 124 23.55 -9.22 9.89
C ILE A 124 23.05 -7.81 10.17
N GLY A 125 23.63 -6.82 9.49
CA GLY A 125 23.18 -5.42 9.62
C GLY A 125 21.75 -5.25 9.12
N ARG A 126 20.96 -4.36 9.74
CA ARG A 126 19.57 -4.11 9.34
C ARG A 126 19.42 -3.74 7.86
N ASP A 127 20.31 -2.89 7.35
CA ASP A 127 20.30 -2.43 5.96
C ASP A 127 20.67 -3.55 4.99
N GLU A 128 21.65 -4.36 5.35
CA GLU A 128 22.06 -5.55 4.59
C GLU A 128 20.92 -6.57 4.52
N LEU A 129 20.25 -6.83 5.65
CA LEU A 129 19.08 -7.69 5.70
C LEU A 129 17.94 -7.18 4.82
N ALA A 130 17.73 -5.87 4.76
CA ALA A 130 16.74 -5.27 3.88
C ALA A 130 17.09 -5.46 2.38
N VAL A 131 18.37 -5.39 2.02
CA VAL A 131 18.84 -5.72 0.66
C VAL A 131 18.60 -7.20 0.34
N LEU A 132 18.97 -8.11 1.23
CA LEU A 132 18.78 -9.55 1.05
C LEU A 132 17.31 -9.94 0.91
N ARG A 133 16.43 -9.35 1.73
CA ARG A 133 14.98 -9.55 1.63
C ARG A 133 14.42 -9.07 0.29
N ARG A 134 14.85 -7.90 -0.20
CA ARG A 134 14.43 -7.39 -1.52
C ARG A 134 14.83 -8.33 -2.65
N ARG A 135 16.09 -8.76 -2.70
CA ARG A 135 16.57 -9.74 -3.69
C ARG A 135 15.81 -11.06 -3.61
N MET A 136 15.48 -11.52 -2.41
CA MET A 136 14.66 -12.73 -2.24
C MET A 136 13.25 -12.56 -2.81
N LEU A 137 12.61 -11.40 -2.59
CA LEU A 137 11.30 -11.12 -3.18
C LEU A 137 11.34 -11.08 -4.71
N GLU A 138 12.37 -10.46 -5.29
CA GLU A 138 12.59 -10.45 -6.74
C GLU A 138 12.69 -11.88 -7.30
N LEU A 139 13.52 -12.73 -6.68
CA LEU A 139 13.64 -14.13 -7.05
C LEU A 139 12.31 -14.89 -6.93
N LEU A 140 11.57 -14.69 -5.84
CA LEU A 140 10.26 -15.34 -5.63
C LEU A 140 9.25 -14.90 -6.67
N GLN A 141 9.25 -13.62 -7.06
CA GLN A 141 8.39 -13.12 -8.13
C GLN A 141 8.75 -13.76 -9.46
N ASP A 142 10.04 -13.84 -9.81
CA ASP A 142 10.49 -14.44 -11.07
C ASP A 142 10.12 -15.92 -11.17
N PHE A 143 10.28 -16.69 -10.10
CA PHE A 143 9.84 -18.10 -10.06
C PHE A 143 8.32 -18.28 -10.17
N CYS A 144 7.54 -17.26 -9.83
CA CYS A 144 6.08 -17.33 -9.86
C CYS A 144 5.47 -16.69 -11.12
N LYS A 145 6.29 -16.11 -12.00
CA LYS A 145 5.88 -15.58 -13.32
C LYS A 145 5.82 -16.67 -14.39
N GLU A 146 6.49 -17.81 -14.15
CA GLU A 146 6.31 -19.07 -14.89
C GLU A 146 5.06 -19.81 -14.41
#